data_AF-A0A9N9Q8Q0-F1
#
_entry.id   AF-A0A9N9Q8Q0-F1
#
_cell.length_a   1.000
_cell.length_b   1.000
_cell.length_c   1.000
_cell.angle_alpha   90.00
_cell.angle_beta   90.00
_cell.angle_gamma   90.00
#
_symmetry.space_group_name_H-M   'P 1'
#
loop_
_entity.id
_entity.type
_entity.pdbx_description
1 polymer ?
#
loop_
_entity_poly.entity_id
_entity_poly.type
_entity_poly.pdbx_seq_one_letter_code
_entity_poly.pdbx_strand_id
1 'polypeptide(L)'
;MRGPVPTMAPITTTAAPYRATPDQEGDSQSSSSNSPAQQDYEESDFYTGNNDSQSSIGVPTFRDMAVSGDVCEPPANRLPAEVLIGIFSKLTSPQDLFNAMLVSKRWARNSVDLLWHRPACTNWENHSFICKTLSLPNPYFSYRDFIKRLNLASLADLVNDGSVFPLWVCSRVERLTLTSCDGLTDSGLMGLLKGSSNLLALDISGVAQITAESMMVLAENCTRLQGLNISSCTKISNDSMIAVAESCGSIKRLKLNNCEQLEDEAIIAFARNCPNILEIDLQQCKNIGNIPVTELLIHGQSLRELRLANCEFVSDNAFLNLPLNRTFEQLRILDLTSCARLTDAAIEHIIASAPRLRNLVFAKCRNLTNNAVDAISKLGKNLHYLHLGHCGHITDEAVIRLVQACNRIRYIDLGCCLHLTDESVMKLATLPKLRRIGLVKCSNITDRSVKALANPRASRGLSRPGEDMPWQGSSLERVHLSYCTNINLGSIIELLKNCTKLTHLSLTGVQAFLRPDLEQFCREAPSEFTDHQRSVFCVFSGNGVVRLRNHLSAESFDEIDQDGETIADDDQTMTGMMHTTNINAEEDVDADADADDDDDGIANNSFGGVAT
;
A
#
# COMPACT_ATOMS: atom_id res chain seq x y z
N MET A 1 2.44 2.71 45.06
CA MET A 1 1.73 2.45 46.34
C MET A 1 0.26 2.16 46.02
N ARG A 2 -0.41 1.25 46.74
CA ARG A 2 -1.86 0.99 46.63
C ARG A 2 -2.44 0.86 48.04
N GLY A 3 -3.61 1.45 48.27
CA GLY A 3 -4.30 1.44 49.57
C GLY A 3 -5.05 0.13 49.86
N PRO A 4 -5.65 0.00 51.06
CA PRO A 4 -6.35 -1.21 51.50
C PRO A 4 -7.69 -1.44 50.77
N VAL A 5 -8.21 -2.65 50.90
CA VAL A 5 -9.41 -3.16 50.18
C VAL A 5 -10.68 -2.96 51.01
N PRO A 6 -11.79 -2.44 50.45
CA PRO A 6 -13.09 -2.43 51.11
C PRO A 6 -13.71 -3.84 51.19
N THR A 7 -14.30 -4.18 52.34
CA THR A 7 -15.09 -5.40 52.52
C THR A 7 -16.52 -5.22 51.97
N MET A 8 -17.10 -6.29 51.41
CA MET A 8 -18.47 -6.31 50.87
C MET A 8 -19.43 -7.07 51.77
N ALA A 9 -20.68 -6.61 51.83
CA ALA A 9 -21.81 -7.36 52.38
C ALA A 9 -22.39 -8.34 51.33
N PRO A 10 -23.05 -9.45 51.74
CA PRO A 10 -23.67 -10.40 50.83
C PRO A 10 -24.96 -9.85 50.19
N ILE A 11 -25.22 -10.26 48.94
CA ILE A 11 -26.43 -9.89 48.18
C ILE A 11 -27.42 -11.06 48.19
N THR A 12 -28.70 -10.77 48.43
CA THR A 12 -29.80 -11.73 48.40
C THR A 12 -30.28 -12.01 46.97
N THR A 13 -30.56 -13.27 46.65
CA THR A 13 -31.00 -13.73 45.33
C THR A 13 -32.52 -13.86 45.23
N THR A 14 -33.14 -13.20 44.25
CA THR A 14 -34.54 -13.41 43.83
C THR A 14 -34.70 -13.15 42.32
N ALA A 15 -35.82 -13.59 41.75
CA ALA A 15 -36.19 -13.60 40.33
C ALA A 15 -35.53 -14.71 39.45
N ALA A 16 -36.21 -15.04 38.35
CA ALA A 16 -36.20 -16.37 37.72
C ALA A 16 -35.86 -16.31 36.21
N PRO A 17 -35.55 -17.45 35.55
CA PRO A 17 -34.94 -17.44 34.21
C PRO A 17 -35.95 -17.20 33.09
N TYR A 18 -35.51 -16.46 32.06
CA TYR A 18 -36.19 -16.41 30.76
C TYR A 18 -35.53 -17.33 29.73
N ARG A 19 -36.34 -17.78 28.78
CA ARG A 19 -36.09 -18.94 27.91
C ARG A 19 -35.52 -18.49 26.56
N ALA A 20 -34.44 -19.11 26.12
CA ALA A 20 -33.87 -18.85 24.80
C ALA A 20 -34.68 -19.53 23.67
N THR A 21 -34.70 -18.89 22.51
CA THR A 21 -35.17 -19.43 21.22
C THR A 21 -34.03 -19.32 20.21
N PRO A 22 -33.60 -20.41 19.55
CA PRO A 22 -32.56 -20.37 18.54
C PRO A 22 -33.14 -20.24 17.13
N ASP A 23 -32.66 -19.26 16.37
CA ASP A 23 -32.67 -19.26 14.90
C ASP A 23 -31.24 -18.93 14.45
N GLN A 24 -30.56 -19.93 13.87
CA GLN A 24 -30.37 -20.14 12.43
C GLN A 24 -29.14 -19.41 11.88
N GLU A 25 -28.19 -20.23 11.45
CA GLU A 25 -26.92 -19.82 10.86
C GLU A 25 -27.13 -19.35 9.41
N GLY A 26 -26.40 -18.31 9.00
CA GLY A 26 -26.44 -17.76 7.65
C GLY A 26 -25.14 -17.01 7.37
N ASP A 27 -24.21 -17.69 6.71
CA ASP A 27 -22.81 -17.25 6.64
C ASP A 27 -22.61 -15.90 5.96
N SER A 28 -21.81 -15.06 6.61
CA SER A 28 -21.31 -13.81 6.05
C SER A 28 -19.92 -14.00 5.46
N GLN A 29 -19.75 -13.44 4.25
CA GLN A 29 -18.52 -13.22 3.47
C GLN A 29 -17.15 -13.48 4.15
N SER A 30 -16.21 -14.03 3.37
CA SER A 30 -14.77 -13.77 3.60
C SER A 30 -14.06 -13.33 2.31
N SER A 31 -13.58 -12.08 2.32
CA SER A 31 -12.58 -11.58 1.37
C SER A 31 -11.28 -11.26 2.13
N SER A 32 -10.18 -11.89 1.77
CA SER A 32 -8.81 -11.56 2.22
C SER A 32 -7.82 -12.15 1.19
N SER A 33 -6.91 -11.41 0.55
CA SER A 33 -5.85 -10.50 1.01
C SER A 33 -4.58 -11.24 1.46
N ASN A 34 -3.82 -11.75 0.49
CA ASN A 34 -2.58 -12.50 0.70
C ASN A 34 -1.40 -11.63 1.14
N SER A 35 -0.67 -12.07 2.17
CA SER A 35 0.79 -11.89 2.32
C SER A 35 1.36 -12.94 3.28
N PRO A 36 2.64 -13.37 3.12
CA PRO A 36 2.94 -14.80 3.18
C PRO A 36 3.57 -15.29 4.49
N ALA A 37 3.41 -16.60 4.73
CA ALA A 37 4.18 -17.37 5.70
C ALA A 37 5.63 -17.62 5.25
N GLN A 38 6.47 -18.08 6.18
CA GLN A 38 7.78 -18.67 5.90
C GLN A 38 7.65 -20.19 5.67
N GLN A 39 8.58 -20.79 4.94
CA GLN A 39 8.63 -22.23 4.68
C GLN A 39 9.63 -22.93 5.60
N ASP A 40 9.36 -24.21 5.86
CA ASP A 40 10.09 -25.13 6.73
C ASP A 40 11.39 -25.66 6.10
N TYR A 41 12.10 -26.50 6.87
CA TYR A 41 13.19 -27.36 6.39
C TYR A 41 13.16 -28.73 7.11
N GLU A 42 13.27 -29.77 6.31
CA GLU A 42 13.45 -31.19 6.66
C GLU A 42 14.96 -31.56 6.57
N GLU A 43 15.52 -32.55 7.28
CA GLU A 43 15.01 -33.41 8.37
C GLU A 43 16.21 -33.66 9.35
N SER A 44 16.48 -34.75 10.10
CA SER A 44 15.99 -36.14 10.27
C SER A 44 16.40 -36.68 11.66
N ASP A 45 15.96 -37.89 12.01
CA ASP A 45 16.62 -38.91 12.86
C ASP A 45 17.37 -38.51 14.16
N PHE A 46 16.96 -39.12 15.30
CA PHE A 46 17.74 -40.18 15.98
C PHE A 46 17.04 -40.65 17.29
N TYR A 47 16.04 -41.54 17.18
CA TYR A 47 15.42 -42.19 18.36
C TYR A 47 15.27 -43.70 18.18
N THR A 48 16.24 -44.45 18.70
CA THR A 48 16.09 -45.87 19.04
C THR A 48 16.73 -46.13 20.40
N GLY A 49 15.94 -46.64 21.36
CA GLY A 49 16.42 -46.77 22.75
C GLY A 49 15.32 -47.00 23.77
N ASN A 50 14.61 -48.14 23.67
CA ASN A 50 13.75 -48.60 24.77
C ASN A 50 14.58 -48.79 26.04
N ASN A 51 14.00 -48.47 27.21
CA ASN A 51 14.27 -49.23 28.41
C ASN A 51 13.03 -49.30 29.30
N ASP A 52 12.56 -50.51 29.57
CA ASP A 52 11.35 -50.75 30.34
C ASP A 52 11.61 -50.68 31.84
N SER A 53 10.65 -50.13 32.58
CA SER A 53 10.51 -50.36 34.02
C SER A 53 9.06 -50.10 34.43
N GLN A 54 8.23 -51.14 34.38
CA GLN A 54 6.93 -51.10 35.05
C GLN A 54 7.15 -51.07 36.57
N SER A 55 6.38 -50.23 37.26
CA SER A 55 6.17 -50.39 38.70
C SER A 55 4.78 -49.87 39.09
N SER A 56 3.84 -50.82 39.04
CA SER A 56 2.74 -51.01 39.99
C SER A 56 1.92 -49.79 40.45
N ILE A 57 0.64 -49.81 40.11
CA ILE A 57 -0.41 -48.99 40.73
C ILE A 57 -0.41 -49.23 42.26
N GLY A 58 0.12 -48.26 43.01
CA GLY A 58 -0.09 -48.14 44.45
C GLY A 58 -1.29 -47.23 44.71
N VAL A 59 -2.41 -47.78 45.18
CA VAL A 59 -3.58 -46.99 45.60
C VAL A 59 -3.21 -46.21 46.87
N PRO A 60 -3.27 -44.86 46.88
CA PRO A 60 -2.95 -44.10 48.08
C PRO A 60 -3.98 -44.35 49.18
N THR A 61 -3.56 -44.96 50.29
CA THR A 61 -4.40 -45.10 51.49
C THR A 61 -4.64 -43.73 52.12
N PHE A 62 -5.92 -43.41 52.36
CA PHE A 62 -6.47 -42.09 52.68
C PHE A 62 -6.05 -41.42 54.01
N ARG A 63 -4.86 -41.72 54.57
CA ARG A 63 -4.44 -41.23 55.91
C ARG A 63 -3.04 -40.63 56.05
N ASP A 64 -2.06 -40.99 55.22
CA ASP A 64 -0.65 -40.73 55.54
C ASP A 64 0.08 -39.77 54.56
N MET A 65 -0.61 -38.72 54.11
CA MET A 65 0.04 -37.49 53.62
C MET A 65 -0.63 -36.24 54.17
N ALA A 66 -0.31 -35.92 55.42
CA ALA A 66 -0.62 -34.63 56.05
C ALA A 66 0.27 -33.52 55.47
N VAL A 67 0.00 -33.11 54.24
CA VAL A 67 0.59 -31.89 53.66
C VAL A 67 0.06 -30.69 54.46
N SER A 68 0.95 -29.80 54.89
CA SER A 68 0.60 -28.53 55.53
C SER A 68 -0.36 -27.74 54.64
N GLY A 69 -1.32 -27.02 55.26
CA GLY A 69 -2.53 -26.48 54.60
C GLY A 69 -2.36 -25.34 53.59
N ASP A 70 -1.29 -25.35 52.78
CA ASP A 70 -1.19 -24.53 51.58
C ASP A 70 -2.27 -24.95 50.58
N VAL A 71 -3.04 -23.97 50.12
CA VAL A 71 -4.09 -24.17 49.11
C VAL A 71 -3.42 -24.67 47.83
N CYS A 72 -3.85 -25.83 47.33
CA CYS A 72 -3.30 -26.42 46.10
C CYS A 72 -3.70 -25.60 44.86
N GLU A 73 -3.03 -24.47 44.63
CA GLU A 73 -3.29 -23.62 43.49
C GLU A 73 -2.99 -24.34 42.16
N PRO A 74 -3.87 -24.22 41.14
CA PRO A 74 -3.57 -24.68 39.78
C PRO A 74 -2.28 -24.05 39.25
N PRO A 75 -1.48 -24.76 38.42
CA PRO A 75 -0.16 -24.28 37.96
C PRO A 75 -0.18 -22.86 37.37
N ALA A 76 -1.23 -22.49 36.64
CA ALA A 76 -1.39 -21.15 36.07
C ALA A 76 -1.47 -20.02 37.13
N ASN A 77 -2.06 -20.27 38.30
CA ASN A 77 -2.18 -19.24 39.34
C ASN A 77 -0.83 -18.97 40.05
N ARG A 78 0.06 -19.97 40.08
CA ARG A 78 1.43 -19.88 40.62
C ARG A 78 2.35 -18.99 39.79
N LEU A 79 2.00 -18.71 38.53
CA LEU A 79 2.80 -17.90 37.62
C LEU A 79 2.81 -16.40 38.02
N PRO A 80 3.93 -15.69 37.88
CA PRO A 80 3.99 -14.23 38.03
C PRO A 80 3.00 -13.49 37.12
N ALA A 81 2.61 -12.28 37.52
CA ALA A 81 1.66 -11.45 36.77
C ALA A 81 2.16 -11.18 35.34
N GLU A 82 3.46 -10.89 35.21
CA GLU A 82 4.18 -10.60 33.98
C GLU A 82 4.15 -11.79 33.01
N VAL A 83 4.27 -13.01 33.55
CA VAL A 83 4.21 -14.26 32.76
C VAL A 83 2.77 -14.54 32.33
N LEU A 84 1.78 -14.30 33.18
CA LEU A 84 0.36 -14.42 32.83
C LEU A 84 -0.06 -13.40 31.75
N ILE A 85 0.34 -12.14 31.89
CA ILE A 85 0.16 -11.11 30.86
C ILE A 85 0.87 -11.53 29.56
N GLY A 86 2.09 -12.08 29.66
CA GLY A 86 2.83 -12.63 28.52
C GLY A 86 2.09 -13.75 27.79
N ILE A 87 1.47 -14.68 28.52
CA ILE A 87 0.64 -15.75 27.96
C ILE A 87 -0.64 -15.17 27.33
N PHE A 88 -1.39 -14.34 28.05
CA PHE A 88 -2.61 -13.72 27.53
C PHE A 88 -2.35 -12.82 26.31
N SER A 89 -1.15 -12.22 26.17
CA SER A 89 -0.76 -11.45 24.98
C SER A 89 -0.64 -12.27 23.69
N LYS A 90 -0.74 -13.61 23.78
CA LYS A 90 -0.83 -14.52 22.63
C LYS A 90 -2.27 -14.79 22.19
N LEU A 91 -3.27 -14.41 22.98
CA LEU A 91 -4.69 -14.47 22.60
C LEU A 91 -4.97 -13.29 21.66
N THR A 92 -5.18 -13.59 20.38
CA THR A 92 -5.45 -12.57 19.34
C THR A 92 -6.92 -12.18 19.26
N SER A 93 -7.82 -13.01 19.75
CA SER A 93 -9.26 -12.75 19.80
C SER A 93 -9.64 -11.93 21.05
N PRO A 94 -10.38 -10.82 20.91
CA PRO A 94 -11.00 -10.13 22.04
C PRO A 94 -11.94 -11.04 22.85
N GLN A 95 -12.60 -11.99 22.20
CA GLN A 95 -13.49 -12.95 22.88
C GLN A 95 -12.69 -13.90 23.78
N ASP A 96 -11.50 -14.35 23.37
CA ASP A 96 -10.66 -15.24 24.20
C ASP A 96 -10.07 -14.50 25.40
N LEU A 97 -9.69 -13.23 25.22
CA LEU A 97 -9.28 -12.35 26.32
C LEU A 97 -10.43 -12.14 27.31
N PHE A 98 -11.66 -11.93 26.83
CA PHE A 98 -12.86 -11.83 27.67
C PHE A 98 -13.17 -13.14 28.39
N ASN A 99 -13.14 -14.28 27.69
CA ASN A 99 -13.31 -15.61 28.27
C ASN A 99 -12.27 -15.85 29.39
N ALA A 100 -11.01 -15.46 29.17
CA ALA A 100 -9.95 -15.50 30.19
C ALA A 100 -10.23 -14.56 31.38
N MET A 101 -10.85 -13.39 31.19
CA MET A 101 -11.29 -12.54 32.30
C MET A 101 -12.35 -13.24 33.18
N LEU A 102 -13.25 -14.04 32.60
CA LEU A 102 -14.30 -14.73 33.35
C LEU A 102 -13.78 -15.87 34.26
N VAL A 103 -12.59 -16.42 34.00
CA VAL A 103 -12.02 -17.55 34.76
C VAL A 103 -11.78 -17.21 36.22
N SER A 104 -11.21 -16.04 36.54
CA SER A 104 -10.97 -15.63 37.93
C SER A 104 -10.65 -14.15 38.11
N LYS A 105 -10.82 -13.64 39.34
CA LYS A 105 -10.36 -12.30 39.75
C LYS A 105 -8.85 -12.08 39.58
N ARG A 106 -8.02 -13.14 39.52
CA ARG A 106 -6.58 -13.04 39.21
C ARG A 106 -6.39 -12.86 37.70
N TRP A 107 -7.07 -13.67 36.89
CA TRP A 107 -6.95 -13.63 35.43
C TRP A 107 -7.49 -12.31 34.88
N ALA A 108 -8.68 -11.89 35.31
CA ALA A 108 -9.28 -10.60 34.92
C ALA A 108 -8.34 -9.39 35.12
N ARG A 109 -7.61 -9.35 36.24
CA ARG A 109 -6.65 -8.27 36.55
C ARG A 109 -5.39 -8.28 35.67
N ASN A 110 -5.11 -9.39 34.99
CA ASN A 110 -3.94 -9.58 34.12
C ASN A 110 -4.30 -9.63 32.62
N SER A 111 -5.59 -9.76 32.25
CA SER A 111 -6.05 -9.68 30.85
C SER A 111 -6.86 -8.42 30.51
N VAL A 112 -7.42 -7.69 31.49
CA VAL A 112 -8.23 -6.48 31.21
C VAL A 112 -7.48 -5.39 30.46
N ASP A 113 -6.20 -5.15 30.79
CA ASP A 113 -5.36 -4.15 30.11
C ASP A 113 -5.15 -4.54 28.63
N LEU A 114 -4.93 -5.83 28.34
CA LEU A 114 -4.79 -6.33 26.96
C LEU A 114 -6.07 -6.14 26.13
N LEU A 115 -7.24 -6.38 26.73
CA LEU A 115 -8.54 -6.18 26.08
C LEU A 115 -8.87 -4.69 25.86
N TRP A 116 -8.51 -3.82 26.81
CA TRP A 116 -8.79 -2.39 26.75
C TRP A 116 -7.68 -1.53 26.14
N HIS A 117 -6.50 -2.09 25.86
CA HIS A 117 -5.36 -1.39 25.22
C HIS A 117 -5.73 -0.76 23.87
N ARG A 118 -6.53 -1.49 23.08
CA ARG A 118 -7.10 -1.08 21.79
C ARG A 118 -8.56 -1.55 21.72
N PRO A 119 -9.52 -0.79 22.28
CA PRO A 119 -10.91 -1.22 22.27
C PRO A 119 -11.50 -1.19 20.85
N ALA A 120 -12.42 -2.11 20.56
CA ALA A 120 -12.88 -2.38 19.20
C ALA A 120 -14.03 -1.45 18.74
N CYS A 121 -13.72 -0.19 18.46
CA CYS A 121 -14.63 0.79 17.86
C CYS A 121 -14.91 0.49 16.36
N THR A 122 -15.33 -0.74 16.04
CA THR A 122 -15.61 -1.23 14.68
C THR A 122 -17.08 -1.07 14.28
N ASN A 123 -17.98 -0.86 15.24
CA ASN A 123 -19.38 -0.51 15.02
C ASN A 123 -19.85 0.47 16.11
N TRP A 124 -21.01 1.09 15.89
CA TRP A 124 -21.54 2.12 16.79
C TRP A 124 -21.99 1.59 18.15
N GLU A 125 -22.42 0.32 18.21
CA GLU A 125 -22.81 -0.33 19.47
C GLU A 125 -21.62 -0.51 20.40
N ASN A 126 -20.50 -1.07 19.89
CA ASN A 126 -19.25 -1.20 20.63
C ASN A 126 -18.78 0.15 21.17
N HIS A 127 -18.77 1.19 20.30
CA HIS A 127 -18.44 2.56 20.69
C HIS A 127 -19.35 3.06 21.84
N SER A 128 -20.66 2.84 21.72
CA SER A 128 -21.64 3.21 22.75
C SER A 128 -21.44 2.46 24.07
N PHE A 129 -21.09 1.16 24.03
CA PHE A 129 -20.75 0.38 25.22
C PHE A 129 -19.43 0.84 25.88
N ILE A 130 -18.42 1.17 25.09
CA ILE A 130 -17.15 1.73 25.56
C ILE A 130 -17.38 3.06 26.27
N CYS A 131 -18.05 4.01 25.62
CA CYS A 131 -18.39 5.32 26.19
C CYS A 131 -19.23 5.19 27.46
N LYS A 132 -20.29 4.37 27.45
CA LYS A 132 -21.13 4.09 28.64
C LYS A 132 -20.32 3.49 29.80
N THR A 133 -19.31 2.67 29.51
CA THR A 133 -18.43 2.07 30.52
C THR A 133 -17.45 3.08 31.10
N LEU A 134 -16.94 4.00 30.27
CA LEU A 134 -16.07 5.11 30.70
C LEU A 134 -16.82 6.16 31.53
N SER A 135 -18.12 6.35 31.28
CA SER A 135 -19.01 7.22 32.05
C SER A 135 -19.57 6.60 33.35
N LEU A 136 -19.18 5.38 33.73
CA LEU A 136 -19.64 4.77 34.99
C LEU A 136 -19.06 5.56 36.19
N PRO A 137 -19.88 5.93 37.20
CA PRO A 137 -19.39 6.68 38.37
C PRO A 137 -18.52 5.83 39.30
N ASN A 138 -18.70 4.50 39.29
CA ASN A 138 -17.94 3.54 40.10
C ASN A 138 -17.57 2.30 39.26
N PRO A 139 -16.60 2.40 38.32
CA PRO A 139 -16.21 1.28 37.47
C PRO A 139 -15.37 0.25 38.22
N TYR A 140 -15.50 -1.04 37.88
CA TYR A 140 -14.76 -2.13 38.55
C TYR A 140 -13.24 -2.07 38.29
N PHE A 141 -12.83 -1.53 37.13
CA PHE A 141 -11.44 -1.25 36.78
C PHE A 141 -11.31 0.19 36.28
N SER A 142 -10.10 0.76 36.33
CA SER A 142 -9.79 2.06 35.73
C SER A 142 -9.69 1.96 34.19
N TYR A 143 -10.77 1.64 33.50
CA TYR A 143 -10.77 1.34 32.05
C TYR A 143 -10.08 2.42 31.19
N ARG A 144 -10.29 3.70 31.52
CA ARG A 144 -9.64 4.86 30.88
C ARG A 144 -8.11 4.85 30.96
N ASP A 145 -7.54 4.18 31.96
CA ASP A 145 -6.10 4.14 32.22
C ASP A 145 -5.36 3.07 31.37
N PHE A 146 -6.13 2.17 30.71
CA PHE A 146 -5.65 1.11 29.82
C PHE A 146 -5.69 1.52 28.34
N ILE A 147 -6.65 2.36 27.94
CA ILE A 147 -6.81 2.77 26.52
C ILE A 147 -5.58 3.54 26.05
N LYS A 148 -4.80 2.89 25.17
CA LYS A 148 -3.57 3.41 24.57
C LYS A 148 -3.67 3.61 23.07
N ARG A 149 -4.63 2.96 22.40
CA ARG A 149 -4.84 3.06 20.95
C ARG A 149 -6.32 3.21 20.64
N LEU A 150 -6.74 4.45 20.38
CA LEU A 150 -8.10 4.78 19.97
C LEU A 150 -8.12 5.00 18.46
N ASN A 151 -8.96 4.25 17.75
CA ASN A 151 -9.15 4.40 16.31
C ASN A 151 -10.65 4.32 16.02
N LEU A 152 -11.20 5.41 15.46
CA LEU A 152 -12.61 5.55 15.12
C LEU A 152 -12.86 5.61 13.60
N ALA A 153 -11.86 5.33 12.75
CA ALA A 153 -11.99 5.44 11.29
C ALA A 153 -13.06 4.51 10.69
N SER A 154 -13.41 3.41 11.36
CA SER A 154 -14.55 2.54 10.98
C SER A 154 -15.93 3.15 11.31
N LEU A 155 -15.97 4.34 11.90
CA LEU A 155 -17.16 5.06 12.35
C LEU A 155 -17.19 6.50 11.81
N ALA A 156 -16.33 6.84 10.85
CA ALA A 156 -16.05 8.21 10.39
C ALA A 156 -17.33 9.05 10.19
N ASP A 157 -18.29 8.52 9.42
CA ASP A 157 -19.58 9.16 9.08
C ASP A 157 -20.50 9.45 10.30
N LEU A 158 -20.22 8.83 11.45
CA LEU A 158 -20.99 8.96 12.70
C LEU A 158 -20.24 9.75 13.78
N VAL A 159 -18.93 9.93 13.65
CA VAL A 159 -18.09 10.59 14.67
C VAL A 159 -18.31 12.10 14.66
N ASN A 160 -18.61 12.61 15.86
CA ASN A 160 -18.81 14.02 16.15
C ASN A 160 -18.35 14.37 17.58
N ASP A 161 -18.31 15.66 17.91
CA ASP A 161 -17.86 16.16 19.22
C ASP A 161 -18.56 15.49 20.42
N GLY A 162 -19.89 15.33 20.34
CA GLY A 162 -20.68 14.67 21.38
C GLY A 162 -20.39 13.17 21.50
N SER A 163 -20.02 12.52 20.39
CA SER A 163 -19.62 11.10 20.38
C SER A 163 -18.27 10.87 21.07
N VAL A 164 -17.31 11.81 20.94
CA VAL A 164 -15.97 11.68 21.51
C VAL A 164 -15.84 12.25 22.92
N PHE A 165 -16.79 13.06 23.39
CA PHE A 165 -16.81 13.63 24.73
C PHE A 165 -16.56 12.60 25.87
N PRO A 166 -17.18 11.40 25.88
CA PRO A 166 -16.91 10.39 26.91
C PRO A 166 -15.48 9.80 26.85
N LEU A 167 -14.76 10.00 25.75
CA LEU A 167 -13.40 9.50 25.53
C LEU A 167 -12.33 10.48 26.03
N TRP A 168 -12.68 11.76 26.27
CA TRP A 168 -11.79 12.81 26.79
C TRP A 168 -11.12 12.42 28.13
N VAL A 169 -11.68 11.48 28.88
CA VAL A 169 -11.10 10.98 30.14
C VAL A 169 -9.85 10.09 29.96
N CYS A 170 -9.48 9.75 28.72
CA CYS A 170 -8.44 8.75 28.40
C CYS A 170 -7.04 9.38 28.16
N SER A 171 -6.48 10.07 29.16
CA SER A 171 -5.18 10.78 29.08
C SER A 171 -3.92 9.91 28.87
N ARG A 172 -4.10 8.62 28.57
CA ARG A 172 -3.04 7.63 28.30
C ARG A 172 -3.02 7.12 26.86
N VAL A 173 -3.84 7.68 25.97
CA VAL A 173 -3.80 7.40 24.54
C VAL A 173 -2.41 7.72 23.98
N GLU A 174 -1.73 6.69 23.47
CA GLU A 174 -0.47 6.81 22.73
C GLU A 174 -0.71 7.00 21.23
N ARG A 175 -1.85 6.56 20.69
CA ARG A 175 -2.21 6.67 19.27
C ARG A 175 -3.69 6.97 19.11
N LEU A 176 -3.99 8.04 18.39
CA LEU A 176 -5.34 8.51 18.09
C LEU A 176 -5.53 8.55 16.57
N THR A 177 -6.58 7.92 16.07
CA THR A 177 -6.94 7.89 14.63
C THR A 177 -8.41 8.25 14.46
N LEU A 178 -8.66 9.35 13.77
CA LEU A 178 -9.94 10.01 13.56
C LEU A 178 -10.12 10.39 12.08
N THR A 179 -9.60 9.57 11.17
CA THR A 179 -9.63 9.80 9.72
C THR A 179 -11.06 10.01 9.21
N SER A 180 -11.27 11.01 8.35
CA SER A 180 -12.53 11.37 7.67
C SER A 180 -13.75 11.58 8.60
N CYS A 181 -13.53 11.86 9.88
CA CYS A 181 -14.60 12.11 10.86
C CYS A 181 -15.24 13.50 10.70
N ASP A 182 -15.96 13.75 9.60
CA ASP A 182 -16.44 15.09 9.19
C ASP A 182 -17.34 15.83 10.21
N GLY A 183 -17.98 15.10 11.13
CA GLY A 183 -18.76 15.68 12.22
C GLY A 183 -17.94 16.18 13.42
N LEU A 184 -16.61 15.99 13.41
CA LEU A 184 -15.69 16.39 14.48
C LEU A 184 -15.13 17.79 14.23
N THR A 185 -15.27 18.68 15.22
CA THR A 185 -14.69 20.04 15.20
C THR A 185 -13.50 20.16 16.14
N ASP A 186 -12.89 21.34 16.20
CA ASP A 186 -11.88 21.66 17.20
C ASP A 186 -12.36 21.38 18.63
N SER A 187 -13.66 21.54 18.95
CA SER A 187 -14.18 21.27 20.28
C SER A 187 -13.98 19.81 20.70
N GLY A 188 -14.34 18.86 19.82
CA GLY A 188 -14.19 17.43 20.05
C GLY A 188 -12.72 16.99 20.11
N LEU A 189 -11.87 17.53 19.22
CA LEU A 189 -10.45 17.19 19.16
C LEU A 189 -9.65 17.80 20.31
N MET A 190 -9.81 19.08 20.63
CA MET A 190 -9.12 19.74 21.76
C MET A 190 -9.37 19.02 23.08
N GLY A 191 -10.58 18.47 23.30
CA GLY A 191 -10.90 17.68 24.49
C GLY A 191 -10.21 16.31 24.56
N LEU A 192 -9.82 15.72 23.41
CA LEU A 192 -8.98 14.52 23.35
C LEU A 192 -7.49 14.83 23.51
N LEU A 193 -7.05 16.05 23.16
CA LEU A 193 -5.64 16.47 23.23
C LEU A 193 -5.25 17.03 24.61
N LYS A 194 -6.16 17.72 25.31
CA LYS A 194 -5.89 18.33 26.63
C LYS A 194 -5.47 17.28 27.67
N GLY A 195 -4.23 17.41 28.17
CA GLY A 195 -3.63 16.48 29.12
C GLY A 195 -3.07 15.17 28.53
N SER A 196 -3.19 14.94 27.22
CA SER A 196 -2.76 13.70 26.54
C SER A 196 -1.25 13.66 26.26
N SER A 197 -0.42 13.96 27.26
CA SER A 197 1.06 13.99 27.21
C SER A 197 1.75 12.63 26.93
N ASN A 198 0.96 11.59 26.67
CA ASN A 198 1.44 10.28 26.19
C ASN A 198 1.25 10.07 24.69
N LEU A 199 0.62 11.01 23.97
CA LEU A 199 0.33 10.87 22.54
C LEU A 199 1.62 10.80 21.73
N LEU A 200 1.79 9.68 21.01
CA LEU A 200 2.94 9.40 20.14
C LEU A 200 2.55 9.44 18.66
N ALA A 201 1.28 9.27 18.32
CA ALA A 201 0.79 9.51 16.96
C ALA A 201 -0.64 10.05 16.93
N LEU A 202 -0.86 11.05 16.09
CA LEU A 202 -2.17 11.59 15.74
C LEU A 202 -2.40 11.42 14.24
N ASP A 203 -3.56 10.88 13.87
CA ASP A 203 -4.07 10.89 12.51
C ASP A 203 -5.48 11.48 12.51
N ILE A 204 -5.62 12.65 11.89
CA ILE A 204 -6.89 13.37 11.67
C ILE A 204 -7.10 13.63 10.18
N SER A 205 -6.46 12.85 9.30
CA SER A 205 -6.52 13.09 7.85
C SER A 205 -7.96 13.08 7.32
N GLY A 206 -8.27 14.04 6.47
CA GLY A 206 -9.60 14.26 5.91
C GLY A 206 -10.62 14.96 6.83
N VAL A 207 -10.29 15.31 8.08
CA VAL A 207 -11.25 16.02 8.97
C VAL A 207 -11.30 17.50 8.63
N ALA A 208 -12.19 17.87 7.70
CA ALA A 208 -12.23 19.20 7.09
C ALA A 208 -12.66 20.36 8.02
N GLN A 209 -13.05 20.09 9.27
CA GLN A 209 -13.47 21.10 10.25
C GLN A 209 -12.43 21.45 11.32
N ILE A 210 -11.29 20.76 11.38
CA ILE A 210 -10.20 21.09 12.33
C ILE A 210 -9.40 22.29 11.84
N THR A 211 -9.14 23.25 12.72
CA THR A 211 -8.40 24.48 12.41
C THR A 211 -7.08 24.59 13.17
N ALA A 212 -6.47 25.78 13.14
CA ALA A 212 -5.33 26.14 13.96
C ALA A 212 -5.55 25.92 15.47
N GLU A 213 -6.78 26.05 15.99
CA GLU A 213 -7.05 25.97 17.44
C GLU A 213 -6.65 24.60 18.03
N SER A 214 -7.02 23.49 17.38
CA SER A 214 -6.56 22.17 17.81
C SER A 214 -5.06 21.97 17.70
N MET A 215 -4.40 22.59 16.71
CA MET A 215 -2.95 22.43 16.53
C MET A 215 -2.14 23.22 17.56
N MET A 216 -2.64 24.37 18.03
CA MET A 216 -2.06 25.05 19.19
C MET A 216 -2.20 24.19 20.47
N VAL A 217 -3.38 23.61 20.71
CA VAL A 217 -3.58 22.68 21.85
C VAL A 217 -2.73 21.42 21.72
N LEU A 218 -2.50 20.91 20.49
CA LEU A 218 -1.58 19.80 20.21
C LEU A 218 -0.15 20.15 20.63
N ALA A 219 0.35 21.32 20.20
CA ALA A 219 1.69 21.80 20.53
C ALA A 219 1.89 21.93 22.04
N GLU A 220 0.94 22.55 22.76
CA GLU A 220 0.97 22.73 24.21
C GLU A 220 0.98 21.41 25.00
N ASN A 221 0.24 20.40 24.56
CA ASN A 221 -0.06 19.20 25.36
C ASN A 221 0.72 17.94 24.96
N CYS A 222 1.15 17.83 23.70
CA CYS A 222 1.58 16.56 23.10
C CYS A 222 3.05 16.55 22.65
N THR A 223 3.96 17.20 23.39
CA THR A 223 5.41 17.34 23.08
C THR A 223 6.19 16.04 22.82
N ARG A 224 5.59 14.87 23.13
CA ARG A 224 6.14 13.52 22.85
C ARG A 224 5.67 12.91 21.52
N LEU A 225 4.95 13.66 20.69
CA LEU A 225 4.44 13.24 19.39
C LEU A 225 5.58 12.76 18.47
N GLN A 226 5.36 11.63 17.80
CA GLN A 226 6.32 11.00 16.87
C GLN A 226 5.74 10.83 15.47
N GLY A 227 4.41 10.84 15.32
CA GLY A 227 3.71 10.78 14.05
C GLY A 227 2.57 11.79 14.00
N LEU A 228 2.50 12.57 12.93
CA LEU A 228 1.37 13.46 12.65
C LEU A 228 0.91 13.27 11.20
N ASN A 229 -0.38 13.02 11.02
CA ASN A 229 -1.04 13.01 9.72
C ASN A 229 -2.24 13.96 9.75
N ILE A 230 -2.15 15.05 8.98
CA ILE A 230 -3.22 16.04 8.77
C ILE A 230 -3.61 16.14 7.30
N SER A 231 -3.29 15.13 6.49
CA SER A 231 -3.52 15.16 5.04
C SER A 231 -4.97 15.54 4.69
N SER A 232 -5.14 16.49 3.76
CA SER A 232 -6.42 17.11 3.37
C SER A 232 -7.16 17.92 4.44
N CYS A 233 -6.55 18.23 5.58
CA CYS A 233 -7.09 19.22 6.53
C CYS A 233 -6.70 20.64 6.06
N THR A 234 -7.56 21.27 5.28
CA THR A 234 -7.27 22.55 4.59
C THR A 234 -7.44 23.81 5.44
N LYS A 235 -7.99 23.70 6.66
CA LYS A 235 -8.21 24.84 7.59
C LYS A 235 -7.12 25.00 8.67
N ILE A 236 -6.11 24.12 8.69
CA ILE A 236 -4.97 24.21 9.62
C ILE A 236 -3.97 25.22 9.07
N SER A 237 -3.63 26.27 9.83
CA SER A 237 -2.75 27.34 9.34
C SER A 237 -1.27 26.99 9.39
N ASN A 238 -0.48 27.64 8.51
CA ASN A 238 0.97 27.58 8.48
C ASN A 238 1.60 27.84 9.87
N ASP A 239 1.20 28.93 10.53
CA ASP A 239 1.69 29.32 11.87
C ASP A 239 1.44 28.25 12.93
N SER A 240 0.27 27.61 12.91
CA SER A 240 -0.05 26.55 13.87
C SER A 240 0.82 25.31 13.69
N MET A 241 1.28 25.06 12.47
CA MET A 241 2.22 23.99 12.16
C MET A 241 3.67 24.35 12.53
N ILE A 242 4.05 25.64 12.48
CA ILE A 242 5.31 26.13 13.08
C ILE A 242 5.31 25.87 14.59
N ALA A 243 4.24 26.24 15.31
CA ALA A 243 4.13 26.02 16.75
C ALA A 243 4.20 24.52 17.13
N VAL A 244 3.60 23.64 16.33
CA VAL A 244 3.74 22.18 16.46
C VAL A 244 5.19 21.74 16.21
N ALA A 245 5.86 22.26 15.18
CA ALA A 245 7.25 21.92 14.87
C ALA A 245 8.23 22.29 16.00
N GLU A 246 8.06 23.49 16.58
CA GLU A 246 8.88 23.97 17.70
C GLU A 246 8.63 23.17 18.99
N SER A 247 7.38 22.77 19.25
CA SER A 247 6.99 22.08 20.49
C SER A 247 7.20 20.55 20.45
N CYS A 248 7.17 19.94 19.25
CA CYS A 248 7.14 18.48 19.07
C CYS A 248 8.41 17.89 18.42
N GLY A 249 9.60 18.32 18.86
CA GLY A 249 10.91 17.84 18.35
C GLY A 249 11.18 16.32 18.40
N SER A 250 10.24 15.52 18.89
CA SER A 250 10.23 14.04 18.84
C SER A 250 9.67 13.46 17.52
N ILE A 251 9.17 14.29 16.59
CA ILE A 251 8.54 13.85 15.33
C ILE A 251 9.51 13.04 14.46
N LYS A 252 8.97 11.93 13.93
CA LYS A 252 9.63 10.95 13.06
C LYS A 252 8.88 10.71 11.76
N ARG A 253 7.56 10.93 11.75
CA ARG A 253 6.66 10.73 10.62
C ARG A 253 5.73 11.92 10.47
N LEU A 254 5.70 12.52 9.30
CA LEU A 254 4.89 13.71 9.04
C LEU A 254 4.21 13.57 7.67
N LYS A 255 2.87 13.64 7.64
CA LYS A 255 2.06 13.56 6.42
C LYS A 255 1.13 14.76 6.33
N LEU A 256 1.37 15.58 5.32
CA LEU A 256 0.68 16.86 5.08
C LEU A 256 0.01 16.87 3.69
N ASN A 257 -0.26 15.69 3.13
CA ASN A 257 -0.63 15.53 1.73
C ASN A 257 -1.93 16.31 1.42
N ASN A 258 -1.96 17.07 0.33
CA ASN A 258 -3.09 17.92 -0.06
C ASN A 258 -3.44 19.01 0.99
N CYS A 259 -2.44 19.50 1.73
CA CYS A 259 -2.52 20.76 2.48
C CYS A 259 -1.88 21.88 1.66
N GLU A 260 -2.65 22.49 0.75
CA GLU A 260 -2.17 23.57 -0.13
C GLU A 260 -1.93 24.90 0.64
N GLN A 261 -2.51 25.06 1.82
CA GLN A 261 -2.40 26.24 2.68
C GLN A 261 -1.11 26.30 3.54
N LEU A 262 -0.17 25.38 3.31
CA LEU A 262 1.12 25.35 4.00
C LEU A 262 2.22 25.89 3.09
N GLU A 263 3.10 26.69 3.68
CA GLU A 263 4.16 27.45 3.01
C GLU A 263 5.54 26.97 3.47
N ASP A 264 6.61 27.52 2.89
CA ASP A 264 7.98 27.06 3.11
C ASP A 264 8.38 27.09 4.60
N GLU A 265 7.93 28.12 5.34
CA GLU A 265 8.26 28.39 6.74
C GLU A 265 7.92 27.24 7.69
N ALA A 266 6.73 26.62 7.58
CA ALA A 266 6.35 25.50 8.45
C ALA A 266 7.22 24.26 8.18
N ILE A 267 7.55 24.00 6.91
CA ILE A 267 8.38 22.84 6.55
C ILE A 267 9.84 23.06 6.95
N ILE A 268 10.34 24.31 6.87
CA ILE A 268 11.65 24.71 7.42
C ILE A 268 11.68 24.59 8.95
N ALA A 269 10.59 24.97 9.64
CA ALA A 269 10.48 24.80 11.09
C ALA A 269 10.54 23.32 11.49
N PHE A 270 9.88 22.42 10.76
CA PHE A 270 10.01 20.98 10.97
C PHE A 270 11.43 20.47 10.68
N ALA A 271 12.05 20.90 9.58
CA ALA A 271 13.41 20.51 9.25
C ALA A 271 14.41 20.84 10.37
N ARG A 272 14.33 22.06 10.92
CA ARG A 272 15.26 22.57 11.95
C ARG A 272 14.98 22.02 13.34
N ASN A 273 13.70 21.92 13.76
CA ASN A 273 13.34 21.51 15.12
C ASN A 273 13.15 19.99 15.30
N CYS A 274 12.92 19.23 14.22
CA CYS A 274 12.67 17.78 14.27
C CYS A 274 13.77 16.97 13.53
N PRO A 275 15.04 16.97 13.98
CA PRO A 275 16.16 16.30 13.29
C PRO A 275 16.06 14.77 13.22
N ASN A 276 15.06 14.18 13.90
CA ASN A 276 14.77 12.75 13.94
C ASN A 276 13.70 12.29 12.92
N ILE A 277 13.24 13.18 12.03
CA ILE A 277 12.34 12.79 10.93
C ILE A 277 12.95 11.63 10.12
N LEU A 278 12.13 10.58 9.93
CA LEU A 278 12.42 9.39 9.14
C LEU A 278 11.64 9.40 7.83
N GLU A 279 10.39 9.86 7.88
CA GLU A 279 9.44 9.81 6.76
C GLU A 279 8.69 11.16 6.71
N ILE A 280 8.77 11.86 5.58
CA ILE A 280 7.97 13.06 5.30
C ILE A 280 7.27 12.96 3.95
N ASP A 281 5.99 13.31 3.94
CA ASP A 281 5.07 13.17 2.82
C ASP A 281 4.35 14.51 2.61
N LEU A 282 4.66 15.18 1.49
CA LEU A 282 4.19 16.52 1.13
C LEU A 282 3.47 16.51 -0.24
N GLN A 283 2.94 15.36 -0.66
CA GLN A 283 2.22 15.24 -1.93
C GLN A 283 1.15 16.33 -2.07
N GLN A 284 1.10 17.01 -3.21
CA GLN A 284 0.15 18.08 -3.53
C GLN A 284 0.22 19.31 -2.60
N CYS A 285 1.28 19.48 -1.80
CA CYS A 285 1.59 20.76 -1.18
C CYS A 285 2.19 21.70 -2.24
N LYS A 286 1.32 22.30 -3.07
CA LYS A 286 1.73 23.09 -4.26
C LYS A 286 2.62 24.29 -3.95
N ASN A 287 2.38 24.95 -2.81
CA ASN A 287 3.10 26.16 -2.40
C ASN A 287 4.50 25.91 -1.82
N ILE A 288 4.94 24.64 -1.73
CA ILE A 288 6.27 24.28 -1.23
C ILE A 288 7.32 24.38 -2.34
N GLY A 289 8.31 25.23 -2.10
CA GLY A 289 9.43 25.52 -2.99
C GLY A 289 10.70 24.71 -2.69
N ASN A 290 11.84 25.32 -3.05
CA ASN A 290 13.14 24.63 -3.04
C ASN A 290 13.85 24.67 -1.68
N ILE A 291 13.60 25.70 -0.87
CA ILE A 291 14.32 25.93 0.39
C ILE A 291 14.00 24.84 1.43
N PRO A 292 12.73 24.43 1.66
CA PRO A 292 12.42 23.43 2.68
C PRO A 292 12.91 22.04 2.29
N VAL A 293 12.92 21.70 1.00
CA VAL A 293 13.52 20.45 0.51
C VAL A 293 15.03 20.40 0.81
N THR A 294 15.71 21.53 0.57
CA THR A 294 17.13 21.70 0.88
C THR A 294 17.38 21.56 2.40
N GLU A 295 16.60 22.25 3.22
CA GLU A 295 16.66 22.24 4.69
C GLU A 295 16.34 20.86 5.28
N LEU A 296 15.31 20.16 4.79
CA LEU A 296 14.93 18.80 5.20
C LEU A 296 16.08 17.81 4.98
N LEU A 297 16.80 17.92 3.87
CA LEU A 297 17.97 17.08 3.59
C LEU A 297 19.18 17.50 4.45
N ILE A 298 19.43 18.80 4.64
CA ILE A 298 20.53 19.31 5.46
C ILE A 298 20.33 19.02 6.96
N HIS A 299 19.12 19.01 7.49
CA HIS A 299 18.87 18.78 8.93
C HIS A 299 18.39 17.35 9.24
N GLY A 300 17.65 16.72 8.34
CA GLY A 300 17.11 15.35 8.49
C GLY A 300 18.15 14.23 8.33
N GLN A 301 19.13 14.16 9.25
CA GLN A 301 20.18 13.13 9.24
C GLN A 301 19.63 11.68 9.31
N SER A 302 18.42 11.51 9.85
CA SER A 302 17.73 10.22 9.95
C SER A 302 16.74 9.93 8.80
N LEU A 303 16.61 10.84 7.83
CA LEU A 303 15.57 10.78 6.78
C LEU A 303 15.74 9.55 5.87
N ARG A 304 14.65 8.82 5.66
CA ARG A 304 14.57 7.57 4.88
C ARG A 304 13.62 7.67 3.70
N GLU A 305 12.56 8.45 3.85
CA GLU A 305 11.49 8.62 2.87
C GLU A 305 11.12 10.10 2.74
N LEU A 306 11.16 10.61 1.51
CA LEU A 306 10.76 11.96 1.12
C LEU A 306 9.82 11.85 -0.09
N ARG A 307 8.58 12.32 0.05
CA ARG A 307 7.65 12.48 -1.08
C ARG A 307 7.29 13.95 -1.29
N LEU A 308 7.40 14.40 -2.54
CA LEU A 308 7.10 15.74 -3.05
C LEU A 308 6.20 15.66 -4.29
N ALA A 309 5.39 14.59 -4.39
CA ALA A 309 4.61 14.29 -5.59
C ALA A 309 3.60 15.42 -5.89
N ASN A 310 3.73 16.06 -7.05
CA ASN A 310 2.98 17.23 -7.49
C ASN A 310 3.26 18.51 -6.66
N CYS A 311 4.48 18.68 -6.14
CA CYS A 311 5.01 19.98 -5.70
C CYS A 311 5.60 20.72 -6.91
N GLU A 312 4.85 21.69 -7.45
CA GLU A 312 5.12 22.29 -8.77
C GLU A 312 6.24 23.35 -8.77
N PHE A 313 6.62 23.89 -7.62
CA PHE A 313 7.74 24.84 -7.47
C PHE A 313 9.10 24.18 -7.20
N VAL A 314 9.13 22.87 -6.93
CA VAL A 314 10.37 22.09 -6.77
C VAL A 314 11.07 21.95 -8.12
N SER A 315 12.32 22.40 -8.19
CA SER A 315 13.20 22.34 -9.36
C SER A 315 14.62 21.93 -8.93
N ASP A 316 15.58 21.95 -9.86
CA ASP A 316 16.97 21.57 -9.60
C ASP A 316 17.59 22.32 -8.40
N ASN A 317 17.13 23.54 -8.12
CA ASN A 317 17.60 24.36 -7.00
C ASN A 317 17.35 23.71 -5.62
N ALA A 318 16.40 22.78 -5.48
CA ALA A 318 16.21 22.01 -4.25
C ALA A 318 17.35 21.01 -3.96
N PHE A 319 18.16 20.69 -4.98
CA PHE A 319 19.15 19.60 -4.93
C PHE A 319 20.57 20.09 -5.25
N LEU A 320 20.73 21.05 -6.16
CA LEU A 320 22.03 21.66 -6.48
C LEU A 320 22.59 22.56 -5.36
N ASN A 321 21.74 22.97 -4.40
CA ASN A 321 22.17 23.71 -3.20
C ASN A 321 22.62 22.78 -2.04
N LEU A 322 22.64 21.46 -2.24
CA LEU A 322 23.05 20.51 -1.21
C LEU A 322 24.60 20.47 -1.07
N PRO A 323 25.15 20.34 0.15
CA PRO A 323 26.59 20.37 0.36
C PRO A 323 27.30 19.16 -0.27
N LEU A 324 28.09 19.40 -1.32
CA LEU A 324 28.83 18.40 -2.13
C LEU A 324 29.56 17.31 -1.31
N ASN A 325 30.12 17.66 -0.16
CA ASN A 325 30.92 16.76 0.68
C ASN A 325 30.09 15.92 1.66
N ARG A 326 28.77 15.79 1.48
CA ARG A 326 27.85 15.12 2.40
C ARG A 326 26.99 14.06 1.72
N THR A 327 26.93 12.87 2.31
CA THR A 327 26.05 11.79 1.87
C THR A 327 24.85 11.59 2.81
N PHE A 328 23.67 11.38 2.23
CA PHE A 328 22.41 11.14 2.93
C PHE A 328 22.20 9.64 3.15
N GLU A 329 23.08 9.06 3.98
CA GLU A 329 23.25 7.62 4.16
C GLU A 329 22.00 6.84 4.61
N GLN A 330 20.96 7.51 5.12
CA GLN A 330 19.69 6.90 5.52
C GLN A 330 18.61 6.94 4.43
N LEU A 331 18.72 7.79 3.41
CA LEU A 331 17.67 7.98 2.40
C LEU A 331 17.50 6.73 1.52
N ARG A 332 16.27 6.23 1.37
CA ARG A 332 15.94 5.01 0.62
C ARG A 332 14.84 5.23 -0.41
N ILE A 333 13.89 6.11 -0.12
CA ILE A 333 12.68 6.32 -0.92
C ILE A 333 12.60 7.81 -1.24
N LEU A 334 12.56 8.12 -2.54
CA LEU A 334 12.41 9.47 -3.05
C LEU A 334 11.33 9.48 -4.14
N ASP A 335 10.33 10.32 -3.96
CA ASP A 335 9.22 10.50 -4.90
C ASP A 335 9.09 11.97 -5.27
N LEU A 336 9.42 12.29 -6.53
CA LEU A 336 9.33 13.61 -7.15
C LEU A 336 8.32 13.58 -8.32
N THR A 337 7.32 12.70 -8.26
CA THR A 337 6.30 12.56 -9.32
C THR A 337 5.70 13.91 -9.69
N SER A 338 5.58 14.22 -10.97
CA SER A 338 5.10 15.50 -11.51
C SER A 338 5.93 16.75 -11.16
N CYS A 339 7.12 16.64 -10.54
CA CYS A 339 8.05 17.76 -10.42
C CYS A 339 8.71 18.04 -11.79
N ALA A 340 7.95 18.68 -12.69
CA ALA A 340 8.32 18.85 -14.09
C ALA A 340 9.50 19.79 -14.33
N ARG A 341 9.85 20.64 -13.35
CA ARG A 341 11.00 21.57 -13.40
C ARG A 341 12.35 20.91 -13.10
N LEU A 342 12.41 19.57 -13.00
CA LEU A 342 13.64 18.81 -12.74
C LEU A 342 14.31 18.37 -14.05
N THR A 343 15.64 18.52 -14.09
CA THR A 343 16.50 18.06 -15.20
C THR A 343 17.46 16.96 -14.75
N ASP A 344 18.21 16.41 -15.72
CA ASP A 344 19.28 15.43 -15.46
C ASP A 344 20.29 15.90 -14.40
N ALA A 345 20.56 17.21 -14.28
CA ALA A 345 21.54 17.76 -13.34
C ALA A 345 21.14 17.56 -11.87
N ALA A 346 19.86 17.73 -11.54
CA ALA A 346 19.36 17.40 -10.21
C ALA A 346 19.44 15.91 -9.93
N ILE A 347 19.10 15.06 -10.90
CA ILE A 347 19.18 13.60 -10.72
C ILE A 347 20.63 13.17 -10.47
N GLU A 348 21.61 13.69 -11.21
CA GLU A 348 23.02 13.40 -10.95
C GLU A 348 23.45 13.81 -9.53
N HIS A 349 23.08 15.02 -9.09
CA HIS A 349 23.42 15.48 -7.73
C HIS A 349 22.70 14.66 -6.64
N ILE A 350 21.44 14.28 -6.84
CA ILE A 350 20.67 13.40 -5.95
C ILE A 350 21.37 12.05 -5.80
N ILE A 351 21.79 11.42 -6.89
CA ILE A 351 22.43 10.10 -6.83
C ILE A 351 23.83 10.18 -6.22
N ALA A 352 24.59 11.25 -6.50
CA ALA A 352 25.89 11.50 -5.88
C ALA A 352 25.77 11.70 -4.35
N SER A 353 24.80 12.49 -3.90
CA SER A 353 24.58 12.73 -2.46
C SER A 353 23.83 11.59 -1.74
N ALA A 354 23.07 10.73 -2.43
CA ALA A 354 22.28 9.67 -1.79
C ALA A 354 22.51 8.27 -2.43
N PRO A 355 23.75 7.73 -2.41
CA PRO A 355 24.13 6.50 -3.13
C PRO A 355 23.47 5.22 -2.63
N ARG A 356 22.69 5.28 -1.54
CA ARG A 356 21.92 4.16 -0.97
C ARG A 356 20.41 4.20 -1.26
N LEU A 357 19.97 5.11 -2.15
CA LEU A 357 18.60 5.13 -2.66
C LEU A 357 18.18 3.77 -3.25
N ARG A 358 16.90 3.44 -3.09
CA ARG A 358 16.35 2.10 -3.34
C ARG A 358 15.06 2.12 -4.15
N ASN A 359 14.16 3.06 -3.83
CA ASN A 359 12.95 3.33 -4.59
C ASN A 359 13.03 4.77 -5.12
N LEU A 360 12.92 4.91 -6.43
CA LEU A 360 12.85 6.21 -7.11
C LEU A 360 11.54 6.32 -7.89
N VAL A 361 10.85 7.45 -7.75
CA VAL A 361 9.62 7.76 -8.47
C VAL A 361 9.80 9.15 -9.09
N PHE A 362 10.00 9.18 -10.40
CA PHE A 362 10.19 10.40 -11.21
C PHE A 362 9.18 10.45 -12.36
N ALA A 363 8.01 9.83 -12.19
CA ALA A 363 6.98 9.81 -13.21
C ALA A 363 6.49 11.24 -13.50
N LYS A 364 6.21 11.56 -14.77
CA LYS A 364 5.86 12.90 -15.27
C LYS A 364 6.95 13.97 -15.13
N CYS A 365 8.17 13.63 -14.71
CA CYS A 365 9.33 14.50 -14.89
C CYS A 365 9.76 14.48 -16.37
N ARG A 366 9.01 15.21 -17.22
CA ARG A 366 9.13 15.16 -18.69
C ARG A 366 10.52 15.53 -19.21
N ASN A 367 11.22 16.43 -18.51
CA ASN A 367 12.54 16.95 -18.88
C ASN A 367 13.73 16.02 -18.54
N LEU A 368 13.48 14.80 -18.05
CA LEU A 368 14.54 13.81 -17.81
C LEU A 368 14.87 13.04 -19.09
N THR A 369 16.16 12.84 -19.34
CA THR A 369 16.69 12.15 -20.52
C THR A 369 17.45 10.87 -20.14
N ASN A 370 18.10 10.26 -21.12
CA ASN A 370 19.07 9.19 -20.92
C ASN A 370 20.15 9.52 -19.87
N ASN A 371 20.58 10.78 -19.69
CA ASN A 371 21.61 11.12 -18.71
C ASN A 371 21.14 10.91 -17.27
N ALA A 372 19.89 11.25 -16.93
CA ALA A 372 19.30 10.92 -15.63
C ALA A 372 19.30 9.41 -15.36
N VAL A 373 19.03 8.59 -16.39
CA VAL A 373 19.04 7.12 -16.27
C VAL A 373 20.46 6.57 -16.09
N ASP A 374 21.46 7.13 -16.79
CA ASP A 374 22.87 6.81 -16.59
C ASP A 374 23.38 7.26 -15.21
N ALA A 375 22.88 8.37 -14.66
CA ALA A 375 23.10 8.75 -13.27
C ALA A 375 22.46 7.76 -12.29
N ILE A 376 21.18 7.40 -12.46
CA ILE A 376 20.46 6.40 -11.63
C ILE A 376 21.17 5.04 -11.64
N SER A 377 21.79 4.66 -12.77
CA SER A 377 22.56 3.42 -12.92
C SER A 377 23.72 3.31 -11.92
N LYS A 378 24.25 4.44 -11.43
CA LYS A 378 25.32 4.48 -10.41
C LYS A 378 24.90 3.88 -9.06
N LEU A 379 23.59 3.73 -8.79
CA LEU A 379 23.07 3.02 -7.59
C LEU A 379 23.31 1.49 -7.63
N GLY A 380 23.47 0.90 -8.81
CA GLY A 380 23.73 -0.52 -9.02
C GLY A 380 22.88 -1.46 -8.16
N LYS A 381 23.51 -2.12 -7.19
CA LYS A 381 22.89 -3.18 -6.34
C LYS A 381 21.93 -2.65 -5.26
N ASN A 382 21.74 -1.33 -5.13
CA ASN A 382 20.82 -0.73 -4.15
C ASN A 382 19.42 -0.51 -4.72
N LEU A 383 19.31 -0.21 -6.01
CA LEU A 383 18.05 0.07 -6.71
C LEU A 383 17.17 -1.19 -6.80
N HIS A 384 15.91 -1.05 -6.37
CA HIS A 384 14.92 -2.12 -6.36
C HIS A 384 13.58 -1.71 -6.99
N TYR A 385 13.27 -0.40 -7.02
CA TYR A 385 12.05 0.16 -7.61
C TYR A 385 12.42 1.42 -8.38
N LEU A 386 11.98 1.51 -9.64
CA LEU A 386 12.13 2.71 -10.47
C LEU A 386 10.84 2.97 -11.25
N HIS A 387 10.35 4.20 -11.22
CA HIS A 387 9.23 4.65 -12.06
C HIS A 387 9.62 5.92 -12.80
N LEU A 388 9.56 5.87 -14.14
CA LEU A 388 9.91 6.93 -15.08
C LEU A 388 8.77 7.14 -16.10
N GLY A 389 7.54 6.82 -15.71
CA GLY A 389 6.40 6.89 -16.63
C GLY A 389 6.16 8.34 -17.09
N HIS A 390 5.89 8.55 -18.37
CA HIS A 390 5.83 9.86 -19.04
C HIS A 390 7.17 10.64 -19.11
N CYS A 391 8.33 10.01 -18.86
CA CYS A 391 9.63 10.58 -19.24
C CYS A 391 9.88 10.26 -20.72
N GLY A 392 9.38 11.11 -21.62
CA GLY A 392 9.32 10.81 -23.06
C GLY A 392 10.68 10.63 -23.75
N HIS A 393 11.72 11.34 -23.29
CA HIS A 393 13.05 11.37 -23.91
C HIS A 393 13.99 10.21 -23.53
N ILE A 394 13.45 9.12 -22.96
CA ILE A 394 14.22 7.92 -22.59
C ILE A 394 14.15 6.90 -23.73
N THR A 395 15.32 6.41 -24.16
CA THR A 395 15.45 5.42 -25.24
C THR A 395 15.99 4.07 -24.75
N ASP A 396 15.88 3.03 -25.59
CA ASP A 396 16.30 1.66 -25.23
C ASP A 396 17.74 1.59 -24.71
N GLU A 397 18.66 2.35 -25.31
CA GLU A 397 20.07 2.46 -24.92
C GLU A 397 20.27 2.71 -23.41
N ALA A 398 19.53 3.65 -22.83
CA ALA A 398 19.66 3.97 -21.41
C ALA A 398 19.04 2.89 -20.51
N VAL A 399 17.92 2.29 -20.92
CA VAL A 399 17.33 1.14 -20.20
C VAL A 399 18.29 -0.07 -20.26
N ILE A 400 18.99 -0.26 -21.38
CA ILE A 400 19.97 -1.31 -21.58
C ILE A 400 21.19 -1.12 -20.65
N ARG A 401 21.70 0.12 -20.51
CA ARG A 401 22.79 0.44 -19.56
C ARG A 401 22.33 0.31 -18.10
N LEU A 402 21.13 0.77 -17.77
CA LEU A 402 20.51 0.60 -16.46
C LEU A 402 20.43 -0.87 -16.04
N VAL A 403 19.98 -1.77 -16.91
CA VAL A 403 19.87 -3.20 -16.58
C VAL A 403 21.24 -3.85 -16.36
N GLN A 404 22.28 -3.42 -17.07
CA GLN A 404 23.65 -3.92 -16.86
C GLN A 404 24.16 -3.59 -15.45
N ALA A 405 23.89 -2.38 -14.94
CA ALA A 405 24.30 -1.96 -13.61
C ALA A 405 23.37 -2.46 -12.48
N CYS A 406 22.06 -2.33 -12.66
CA CYS A 406 21.04 -2.45 -11.62
C CYS A 406 20.30 -3.80 -11.60
N ASN A 407 21.06 -4.91 -11.62
CA ASN A 407 20.54 -6.30 -11.69
C ASN A 407 19.66 -6.80 -10.50
N ARG A 408 19.26 -5.91 -9.59
CA ARG A 408 18.36 -6.18 -8.45
C ARG A 408 16.99 -5.52 -8.55
N ILE A 409 16.72 -4.74 -9.61
CA ILE A 409 15.40 -4.17 -9.90
C ILE A 409 14.30 -5.24 -9.78
N ARG A 410 13.22 -4.90 -9.07
CA ARG A 410 12.03 -5.74 -8.85
C ARG A 410 10.75 -5.11 -9.39
N TYR A 411 10.72 -3.79 -9.43
CA TYR A 411 9.69 -2.98 -10.03
C TYR A 411 10.37 -2.06 -11.04
N ILE A 412 9.90 -2.08 -12.28
CA ILE A 412 10.13 -0.97 -13.22
C ILE A 412 8.80 -0.56 -13.85
N ASP A 413 8.62 0.72 -14.11
CA ASP A 413 7.43 1.24 -14.79
C ASP A 413 7.79 2.44 -15.66
N LEU A 414 7.69 2.22 -16.97
CA LEU A 414 8.15 3.06 -18.08
C LEU A 414 6.96 3.46 -18.99
N GLY A 415 5.72 3.40 -18.49
CA GLY A 415 4.54 3.71 -19.30
C GLY A 415 4.60 5.13 -19.90
N CYS A 416 4.18 5.28 -21.16
CA CYS A 416 4.29 6.50 -21.97
C CYS A 416 5.73 6.96 -22.27
N CYS A 417 6.76 6.11 -22.10
CA CYS A 417 8.06 6.32 -22.74
C CYS A 417 7.96 5.85 -24.20
N LEU A 418 7.77 6.79 -25.14
CA LEU A 418 7.41 6.50 -26.53
C LEU A 418 8.58 5.97 -27.38
N HIS A 419 9.82 6.31 -27.02
CA HIS A 419 11.04 5.88 -27.72
C HIS A 419 11.63 4.55 -27.20
N LEU A 420 10.81 3.72 -26.55
CA LEU A 420 11.18 2.36 -26.14
C LEU A 420 10.60 1.32 -27.10
N THR A 421 11.45 0.41 -27.55
CA THR A 421 11.12 -0.70 -28.44
C THR A 421 11.28 -2.05 -27.71
N ASP A 422 11.13 -3.16 -28.45
CA ASP A 422 11.35 -4.50 -27.90
C ASP A 422 12.74 -4.71 -27.28
N GLU A 423 13.77 -3.96 -27.69
CA GLU A 423 15.14 -4.18 -27.22
C GLU A 423 15.31 -3.85 -25.71
N SER A 424 14.68 -2.78 -25.20
CA SER A 424 14.69 -2.51 -23.76
C SER A 424 13.95 -3.58 -22.96
N VAL A 425 12.83 -4.09 -23.46
CA VAL A 425 12.03 -5.10 -22.75
C VAL A 425 12.70 -6.48 -22.80
N MET A 426 13.29 -6.85 -23.94
CA MET A 426 14.15 -8.03 -24.08
C MET A 426 15.32 -7.97 -23.10
N LYS A 427 15.91 -6.78 -22.88
CA LYS A 427 16.95 -6.61 -21.88
C LYS A 427 16.40 -6.69 -20.45
N LEU A 428 15.26 -6.05 -20.16
CA LEU A 428 14.60 -6.10 -18.85
C LEU A 428 14.21 -7.52 -18.43
N ALA A 429 13.77 -8.37 -19.37
CA ALA A 429 13.47 -9.78 -19.12
C ALA A 429 14.67 -10.57 -18.55
N THR A 430 15.91 -10.12 -18.78
CA THR A 430 17.09 -10.76 -18.19
C THR A 430 17.17 -10.61 -16.67
N LEU A 431 16.50 -9.62 -16.06
CA LEU A 431 16.58 -9.32 -14.63
C LEU A 431 16.12 -10.51 -13.75
N PRO A 432 16.95 -11.01 -12.82
CA PRO A 432 16.64 -12.21 -12.03
C PRO A 432 15.65 -12.01 -10.88
N LYS A 433 15.16 -10.78 -10.65
CA LYS A 433 14.26 -10.44 -9.53
C LYS A 433 13.08 -9.54 -9.93
N LEU A 434 12.82 -9.38 -11.23
CA LEU A 434 11.73 -8.55 -11.75
C LEU A 434 10.37 -9.19 -11.41
N ARG A 435 9.50 -8.44 -10.70
CA ARG A 435 8.17 -8.87 -10.22
C ARG A 435 7.05 -8.01 -10.81
N ARG A 436 7.29 -6.71 -11.02
CA ARG A 436 6.39 -5.81 -11.75
C ARG A 436 7.13 -5.14 -12.91
N ILE A 437 6.49 -5.15 -14.08
CA ILE A 437 6.82 -4.31 -15.22
C ILE A 437 5.57 -3.53 -15.66
N GLY A 438 5.75 -2.24 -15.99
CA GLY A 438 4.73 -1.39 -16.60
C GLY A 438 5.24 -0.71 -17.86
N LEU A 439 4.47 -0.84 -18.94
CA LEU A 439 4.76 -0.36 -20.31
C LEU A 439 3.51 0.29 -20.94
N VAL A 440 2.57 0.76 -20.12
CA VAL A 440 1.28 1.31 -20.57
C VAL A 440 1.50 2.43 -21.61
N LYS A 441 0.85 2.36 -22.78
CA LYS A 441 1.05 3.29 -23.92
C LYS A 441 2.50 3.37 -24.45
N CYS A 442 3.32 2.33 -24.31
CA CYS A 442 4.53 2.17 -25.12
C CYS A 442 4.14 1.51 -26.45
N SER A 443 3.97 2.32 -27.50
CA SER A 443 3.43 1.88 -28.80
C SER A 443 4.35 0.96 -29.60
N ASN A 444 5.66 1.14 -29.49
CA ASN A 444 6.68 0.36 -30.22
C ASN A 444 7.04 -0.99 -29.55
N ILE A 445 6.19 -1.47 -28.65
CA ILE A 445 6.31 -2.77 -27.95
C ILE A 445 5.45 -3.81 -28.67
N THR A 446 6.05 -4.93 -29.07
CA THR A 446 5.38 -5.99 -29.83
C THR A 446 5.32 -7.31 -29.07
N ASP A 447 4.77 -8.34 -29.71
CA ASP A 447 4.84 -9.73 -29.24
C ASP A 447 6.27 -10.19 -28.89
N ARG A 448 7.33 -9.63 -29.50
CA ARG A 448 8.73 -9.97 -29.16
C ARG A 448 9.03 -9.66 -27.69
N SER A 449 8.60 -8.50 -27.19
CA SER A 449 8.69 -8.14 -25.78
C SER A 449 7.97 -9.13 -24.86
N VAL A 450 6.75 -9.50 -25.22
CA VAL A 450 5.91 -10.38 -24.41
C VAL A 450 6.52 -11.78 -24.31
N LYS A 451 7.01 -12.32 -25.43
CA LYS A 451 7.71 -13.62 -25.48
C LYS A 451 9.03 -13.60 -24.71
N ALA A 452 9.77 -12.49 -24.74
CA ALA A 452 10.98 -12.35 -23.92
C ALA A 452 10.68 -12.35 -22.41
N LEU A 453 9.60 -11.67 -21.99
CA LEU A 453 9.13 -11.69 -20.59
C LEU A 453 8.62 -13.09 -20.15
N ALA A 454 8.06 -13.86 -21.08
CA ALA A 454 7.66 -15.25 -20.88
C ALA A 454 8.88 -16.17 -20.73
N ASN A 455 9.88 -16.07 -21.59
CA ASN A 455 11.06 -16.94 -21.64
C ASN A 455 12.38 -16.21 -21.34
N PRO A 456 12.65 -15.85 -20.06
CA PRO A 456 13.89 -15.18 -19.67
C PRO A 456 15.15 -16.08 -19.70
N ARG A 457 15.03 -17.38 -19.99
CA ARG A 457 16.20 -18.25 -20.28
C ARG A 457 16.77 -17.94 -21.66
N ALA A 458 15.91 -17.81 -22.68
CA ALA A 458 16.29 -17.41 -24.03
C ALA A 458 16.95 -16.02 -24.04
N SER A 459 16.32 -15.02 -23.41
CA SER A 459 16.84 -13.65 -23.33
C SER A 459 18.20 -13.52 -22.60
N ARG A 460 18.60 -14.51 -21.80
CA ARG A 460 19.91 -14.57 -21.12
C ARG A 460 21.00 -15.27 -21.93
N GLY A 461 20.69 -15.88 -23.07
CA GLY A 461 21.65 -16.69 -23.84
C GLY A 461 22.11 -17.97 -23.11
N LEU A 462 21.35 -18.43 -22.12
CA LEU A 462 21.69 -19.60 -21.28
C LEU A 462 21.13 -20.93 -21.84
N SER A 463 20.72 -20.94 -23.10
CA SER A 463 20.12 -22.10 -23.78
C SER A 463 21.18 -23.13 -24.20
N ARG A 464 21.81 -23.78 -23.23
CA ARG A 464 22.66 -24.96 -23.46
C ARG A 464 21.81 -26.22 -23.60
N PRO A 465 22.01 -27.04 -24.66
CA PRO A 465 21.40 -28.36 -24.71
C PRO A 465 21.94 -29.26 -23.59
N GLY A 466 21.04 -29.86 -22.79
CA GLY A 466 21.39 -30.93 -21.84
C GLY A 466 21.74 -30.54 -20.39
N GLU A 467 21.56 -29.28 -19.96
CA GLU A 467 21.71 -28.89 -18.55
C GLU A 467 20.35 -28.79 -17.83
N ASP A 468 19.88 -29.90 -17.23
CA ASP A 468 18.65 -29.98 -16.42
C ASP A 468 18.79 -29.31 -15.04
N MET A 469 19.00 -28.00 -15.05
CA MET A 469 18.98 -27.16 -13.84
C MET A 469 17.54 -26.91 -13.37
N PRO A 470 17.21 -27.17 -12.08
CA PRO A 470 15.86 -27.04 -11.53
C PRO A 470 15.17 -25.73 -11.89
N TRP A 471 13.92 -25.84 -12.35
CA TRP A 471 13.15 -24.72 -12.87
C TRP A 471 12.76 -23.76 -11.75
N GLN A 472 13.28 -22.53 -11.81
CA GLN A 472 12.58 -21.36 -11.30
C GLN A 472 12.09 -20.56 -12.51
N GLY A 473 10.78 -20.62 -12.76
CA GLY A 473 10.13 -19.86 -13.83
C GLY A 473 10.20 -18.34 -13.62
N SER A 474 9.58 -17.61 -14.55
CA SER A 474 9.57 -16.13 -14.52
C SER A 474 9.10 -15.60 -13.16
N SER A 475 9.84 -14.64 -12.60
CA SER A 475 9.53 -14.03 -11.30
C SER A 475 8.43 -12.96 -11.38
N LEU A 476 7.84 -12.76 -12.56
CA LEU A 476 6.78 -11.79 -12.81
C LEU A 476 5.48 -12.14 -12.09
N GLU A 477 4.98 -11.16 -11.34
CA GLU A 477 3.74 -11.22 -10.58
C GLU A 477 2.70 -10.23 -11.12
N ARG A 478 3.14 -9.14 -11.76
CA ARG A 478 2.30 -8.09 -12.34
C ARG A 478 2.86 -7.58 -13.67
N VAL A 479 2.05 -7.57 -14.71
CA VAL A 479 2.40 -7.03 -16.04
C VAL A 479 1.34 -6.02 -16.47
N HIS A 480 1.75 -4.81 -16.85
CA HIS A 480 0.86 -3.78 -17.39
C HIS A 480 1.26 -3.40 -18.81
N LEU A 481 0.42 -3.77 -19.79
CA LEU A 481 0.60 -3.62 -21.25
C LEU A 481 -0.58 -2.88 -21.91
N SER A 482 -1.40 -2.18 -21.11
CA SER A 482 -2.57 -1.45 -21.62
C SER A 482 -2.18 -0.41 -22.67
N TYR A 483 -2.93 -0.37 -23.76
CA TYR A 483 -2.68 0.44 -24.96
C TYR A 483 -1.35 0.12 -25.69
N CYS A 484 -0.72 -1.04 -25.48
CA CYS A 484 0.29 -1.58 -26.39
C CYS A 484 -0.44 -2.34 -27.51
N THR A 485 -0.85 -1.63 -28.57
CA THR A 485 -1.73 -2.15 -29.63
C THR A 485 -1.12 -3.26 -30.49
N ASN A 486 0.21 -3.36 -30.54
CA ASN A 486 0.96 -4.31 -31.37
C ASN A 486 1.18 -5.68 -30.68
N ILE A 487 0.22 -6.15 -29.88
CA ILE A 487 0.29 -7.39 -29.08
C ILE A 487 -0.92 -8.29 -29.38
N ASN A 488 -0.66 -9.56 -29.70
CA ASN A 488 -1.66 -10.56 -30.03
C ASN A 488 -1.95 -11.56 -28.89
N LEU A 489 -2.99 -12.38 -29.09
CA LEU A 489 -3.43 -13.39 -28.12
C LEU A 489 -2.34 -14.44 -27.82
N GLY A 490 -1.69 -14.98 -28.85
CA GLY A 490 -0.71 -16.06 -28.72
C GLY A 490 0.52 -15.71 -27.88
N SER A 491 1.01 -14.47 -27.93
CA SER A 491 2.13 -14.05 -27.06
C SER A 491 1.71 -13.95 -25.58
N ILE A 492 0.47 -13.52 -25.31
CA ILE A 492 -0.09 -13.51 -23.95
C ILE A 492 -0.41 -14.92 -23.45
N ILE A 493 -0.80 -15.87 -24.33
CA ILE A 493 -0.88 -17.30 -23.98
C ILE A 493 0.49 -17.82 -23.54
N GLU A 494 1.56 -17.52 -24.29
CA GLU A 494 2.93 -17.89 -23.93
C GLU A 494 3.37 -17.25 -22.59
N LEU A 495 3.00 -15.99 -22.35
CA LEU A 495 3.23 -15.29 -21.08
C LEU A 495 2.47 -15.95 -19.92
N LEU A 496 1.18 -16.28 -20.09
CA LEU A 496 0.35 -16.89 -19.05
C LEU A 496 0.84 -18.30 -18.69
N LYS A 497 1.23 -19.11 -19.69
CA LYS A 497 1.79 -20.46 -19.49
C LYS A 497 3.12 -20.43 -18.73
N ASN A 498 4.05 -19.54 -19.10
CA ASN A 498 5.39 -19.50 -18.48
C ASN A 498 5.48 -18.68 -17.18
N CYS A 499 4.67 -17.62 -17.02
CA CYS A 499 4.62 -16.81 -15.80
C CYS A 499 3.56 -17.35 -14.83
N THR A 500 3.82 -18.51 -14.21
CA THR A 500 2.89 -19.14 -13.25
C THR A 500 2.61 -18.26 -12.03
N LYS A 501 3.56 -17.39 -11.65
CA LYS A 501 3.43 -16.42 -10.55
C LYS A 501 2.63 -15.16 -10.92
N LEU A 502 2.20 -15.01 -12.18
CA LEU A 502 1.43 -13.85 -12.61
C LEU A 502 0.07 -13.81 -11.92
N THR A 503 -0.17 -12.75 -11.14
CA THR A 503 -1.40 -12.46 -10.39
C THR A 503 -2.16 -11.24 -10.91
N HIS A 504 -1.58 -10.51 -11.87
CA HIS A 504 -2.23 -9.36 -12.51
C HIS A 504 -1.71 -9.13 -13.92
N LEU A 505 -2.64 -8.92 -14.85
CA LEU A 505 -2.37 -8.61 -16.25
C LEU A 505 -3.33 -7.49 -16.68
N SER A 506 -2.79 -6.39 -17.20
CA SER A 506 -3.56 -5.23 -17.66
C SER A 506 -3.38 -5.07 -19.17
N LEU A 507 -4.47 -5.21 -19.92
CA LEU A 507 -4.55 -5.21 -21.38
C LEU A 507 -5.61 -4.25 -21.95
N THR A 508 -6.21 -3.39 -21.11
CA THR A 508 -7.11 -2.29 -21.52
C THR A 508 -6.62 -1.58 -22.78
N GLY A 509 -7.48 -1.46 -23.79
CA GLY A 509 -7.15 -0.83 -25.08
C GLY A 509 -6.29 -1.66 -26.04
N VAL A 510 -6.06 -2.95 -25.78
CA VAL A 510 -5.43 -3.88 -26.73
C VAL A 510 -6.53 -4.68 -27.44
N GLN A 511 -6.78 -4.37 -28.72
CA GLN A 511 -7.95 -4.83 -29.48
C GLN A 511 -8.14 -6.35 -29.49
N ALA A 512 -7.05 -7.13 -29.53
CA ALA A 512 -7.09 -8.60 -29.51
C ALA A 512 -7.72 -9.22 -28.25
N PHE A 513 -8.00 -8.43 -27.22
CA PHE A 513 -8.58 -8.86 -25.93
C PHE A 513 -9.91 -8.18 -25.59
N LEU A 514 -10.52 -7.46 -26.53
CA LEU A 514 -11.90 -6.98 -26.43
C LEU A 514 -12.83 -8.06 -27.01
N ARG A 515 -12.97 -9.14 -26.24
CA ARG A 515 -13.60 -10.42 -26.62
C ARG A 515 -14.56 -10.86 -25.51
N PRO A 516 -15.87 -11.06 -25.77
CA PRO A 516 -16.85 -11.42 -24.74
C PRO A 516 -16.52 -12.71 -23.98
N ASP A 517 -15.88 -13.67 -24.65
CA ASP A 517 -15.40 -14.92 -24.05
C ASP A 517 -14.25 -14.71 -23.04
N LEU A 518 -13.48 -13.62 -23.16
CA LEU A 518 -12.40 -13.27 -22.21
C LEU A 518 -12.89 -12.31 -21.12
N GLU A 519 -13.88 -11.45 -21.41
CA GLU A 519 -14.45 -10.46 -20.49
C GLU A 519 -14.94 -11.08 -19.17
N GLN A 520 -15.48 -12.31 -19.19
CA GLN A 520 -15.90 -13.04 -17.99
C GLN A 520 -14.79 -13.30 -16.95
N PHE A 521 -13.50 -13.12 -17.31
CA PHE A 521 -12.37 -13.26 -16.39
C PHE A 521 -11.79 -11.91 -15.94
N CYS A 522 -12.22 -10.80 -16.55
CA CYS A 522 -11.85 -9.45 -16.14
C CYS A 522 -12.37 -9.10 -14.75
N ARG A 523 -11.83 -8.03 -14.17
CA ARG A 523 -12.50 -7.30 -13.10
C ARG A 523 -13.62 -6.45 -13.69
N GLU A 524 -14.57 -6.06 -12.85
CA GLU A 524 -15.46 -4.94 -13.14
C GLU A 524 -14.65 -3.65 -13.37
N ALA A 525 -15.09 -2.83 -14.32
CA ALA A 525 -14.51 -1.53 -14.60
C ALA A 525 -14.91 -0.51 -13.50
N PRO A 526 -13.99 0.32 -12.97
CA PRO A 526 -14.28 1.22 -11.85
C PRO A 526 -15.52 2.11 -12.05
N SER A 527 -16.23 2.42 -10.97
CA SER A 527 -17.46 3.23 -10.93
C SER A 527 -17.35 4.59 -11.62
N GLU A 528 -16.16 5.17 -11.62
CA GLU A 528 -15.81 6.49 -12.11
C GLU A 528 -15.40 6.52 -13.60
N PHE A 529 -15.35 5.36 -14.27
CA PHE A 529 -14.99 5.29 -15.70
C PHE A 529 -16.17 5.67 -16.61
N THR A 530 -15.87 6.41 -17.68
CA THR A 530 -16.83 6.72 -18.77
C THR A 530 -17.16 5.47 -19.59
N ASP A 531 -18.27 5.47 -20.32
CA ASP A 531 -18.69 4.31 -21.12
C ASP A 531 -17.63 3.88 -22.15
N HIS A 532 -16.93 4.83 -22.75
CA HIS A 532 -15.77 4.53 -23.59
C HIS A 532 -14.64 3.83 -22.80
N GLN A 533 -14.26 4.37 -21.63
CA GLN A 533 -13.25 3.74 -20.76
C GLN A 533 -13.65 2.35 -20.26
N ARG A 534 -14.95 2.07 -20.12
CA ARG A 534 -15.50 0.73 -19.84
C ARG A 534 -15.38 -0.19 -21.05
N SER A 535 -15.78 0.29 -22.24
CA SER A 535 -15.77 -0.51 -23.48
C SER A 535 -14.38 -1.02 -23.89
N VAL A 536 -13.31 -0.35 -23.45
CA VAL A 536 -11.92 -0.79 -23.68
C VAL A 536 -11.28 -1.48 -22.46
N PHE A 537 -12.02 -1.71 -21.37
CA PHE A 537 -11.46 -2.19 -20.10
C PHE A 537 -11.17 -3.69 -20.13
N CYS A 538 -9.88 -4.04 -20.06
CA CYS A 538 -9.44 -5.44 -20.04
C CYS A 538 -8.35 -5.62 -18.98
N VAL A 539 -8.74 -6.07 -17.78
CA VAL A 539 -7.86 -6.17 -16.61
C VAL A 539 -8.16 -7.41 -15.79
N PHE A 540 -7.18 -8.31 -15.70
CA PHE A 540 -7.27 -9.56 -14.96
C PHE A 540 -6.53 -9.45 -13.62
N SER A 541 -7.08 -10.04 -12.55
CA SER A 541 -6.40 -10.10 -11.25
C SER A 541 -6.77 -11.32 -10.41
N GLY A 542 -5.82 -11.83 -9.63
CA GLY A 542 -6.04 -12.93 -8.70
C GLY A 542 -6.61 -14.16 -9.42
N ASN A 543 -7.79 -14.61 -8.97
CA ASN A 543 -8.48 -15.75 -9.57
C ASN A 543 -8.82 -15.54 -11.06
N GLY A 544 -9.04 -14.29 -11.51
CA GLY A 544 -9.28 -13.99 -12.93
C GLY A 544 -8.10 -14.39 -13.83
N VAL A 545 -6.86 -14.17 -13.40
CA VAL A 545 -5.66 -14.60 -14.13
C VAL A 545 -5.52 -16.13 -14.13
N VAL A 546 -5.95 -16.80 -13.06
CA VAL A 546 -5.93 -18.27 -12.98
C VAL A 546 -6.97 -18.87 -13.93
N ARG A 547 -8.20 -18.35 -13.93
CA ARG A 547 -9.27 -18.80 -14.85
C ARG A 547 -8.90 -18.56 -16.31
N LEU A 548 -8.43 -17.36 -16.65
CA LEU A 548 -7.96 -17.01 -18.01
C LEU A 548 -6.83 -17.96 -18.47
N ARG A 549 -5.82 -18.20 -17.62
CA ARG A 549 -4.72 -19.13 -17.92
C ARG A 549 -5.24 -20.54 -18.22
N ASN A 550 -6.21 -21.03 -17.44
CA ASN A 550 -6.75 -22.38 -17.61
C ASN A 550 -7.57 -22.50 -18.91
N HIS A 551 -8.45 -21.54 -19.18
CA HIS A 551 -9.27 -21.47 -20.39
C HIS A 551 -8.40 -21.43 -21.67
N LEU A 552 -7.49 -20.45 -21.77
CA LEU A 552 -6.60 -20.31 -22.93
C LEU A 552 -5.52 -21.41 -23.03
N SER A 553 -5.38 -22.27 -22.01
CA SER A 553 -4.56 -23.49 -22.10
C SER A 553 -5.36 -24.70 -22.60
N ALA A 554 -6.68 -24.69 -22.44
CA ALA A 554 -7.57 -25.73 -22.98
C ALA A 554 -7.79 -25.53 -24.49
N GLU A 555 -8.18 -24.33 -24.93
CA GLU A 555 -8.43 -24.04 -26.36
C GLU A 555 -7.21 -24.36 -27.24
N SER A 556 -6.00 -24.19 -26.72
CA SER A 556 -4.75 -24.51 -27.43
C SER A 556 -4.45 -26.00 -27.63
N PHE A 557 -5.39 -26.91 -27.28
CA PHE A 557 -5.39 -28.29 -27.74
C PHE A 557 -6.32 -28.49 -28.95
N ASP A 558 -7.47 -27.82 -29.00
CA ASP A 558 -8.52 -28.04 -30.02
C ASP A 558 -8.13 -27.55 -31.42
N GLU A 559 -7.17 -26.61 -31.53
CA GLU A 559 -6.58 -26.17 -32.80
C GLU A 559 -5.57 -27.18 -33.40
N ILE A 560 -5.06 -28.14 -32.62
CA ILE A 560 -4.00 -29.07 -33.07
C ILE A 560 -4.59 -30.30 -33.79
N ASP A 561 -5.81 -30.72 -33.46
CA ASP A 561 -6.46 -31.89 -34.05
C ASP A 561 -7.18 -31.61 -35.39
N GLN A 562 -7.21 -30.36 -35.88
CA GLN A 562 -7.98 -29.98 -37.09
C GLN A 562 -7.19 -29.99 -38.41
N ASP A 563 -5.86 -29.87 -38.38
CA ASP A 563 -4.99 -30.05 -39.56
C ASP A 563 -4.77 -31.55 -39.93
N GLY A 564 -5.51 -32.46 -39.28
CA GLY A 564 -5.19 -33.89 -39.19
C GLY A 564 -5.79 -34.83 -40.24
N GLU A 565 -6.89 -34.46 -40.94
CA GLU A 565 -7.56 -35.42 -41.85
C GLU A 565 -8.39 -34.78 -42.97
N THR A 566 -7.94 -34.91 -44.23
CA THR A 566 -8.80 -35.14 -45.40
C THR A 566 -7.97 -35.51 -46.64
N ILE A 567 -8.10 -36.76 -47.10
CA ILE A 567 -7.63 -37.26 -48.40
C ILE A 567 -8.84 -37.94 -49.08
N ALA A 568 -8.86 -37.93 -50.41
CA ALA A 568 -9.78 -38.61 -51.34
C ALA A 568 -10.91 -37.76 -51.98
N ASP A 569 -10.62 -37.31 -53.20
CA ASP A 569 -11.28 -37.72 -54.47
C ASP A 569 -12.68 -37.21 -54.92
N ASP A 570 -12.77 -37.13 -56.26
CA ASP A 570 -13.92 -37.22 -57.19
C ASP A 570 -14.99 -36.10 -57.34
N ASP A 571 -14.56 -35.04 -58.06
CA ASP A 571 -14.90 -34.75 -59.48
C ASP A 571 -16.34 -34.40 -59.99
N GLN A 572 -16.31 -33.54 -61.03
CA GLN A 572 -17.20 -33.43 -62.21
C GLN A 572 -18.49 -32.54 -62.27
N THR A 573 -18.54 -31.77 -63.38
CA THR A 573 -19.68 -31.10 -64.07
C THR A 573 -20.30 -29.79 -63.53
N MET A 574 -20.98 -28.95 -64.34
CA MET A 574 -20.61 -28.31 -65.64
C MET A 574 -21.66 -27.25 -66.07
N THR A 575 -21.25 -26.03 -66.50
CA THR A 575 -22.05 -25.00 -67.23
C THR A 575 -23.34 -24.48 -66.54
N GLY A 576 -23.95 -23.32 -66.83
CA GLY A 576 -23.77 -22.15 -67.71
C GLY A 576 -24.88 -21.13 -67.33
N MET A 577 -25.11 -19.95 -67.92
CA MET A 577 -24.51 -19.18 -69.02
C MET A 577 -24.63 -17.67 -68.70
N MET A 578 -23.88 -16.81 -69.41
CA MET A 578 -24.07 -15.34 -69.36
C MET A 578 -25.20 -14.87 -70.28
N HIS A 579 -25.90 -13.78 -69.89
CA HIS A 579 -26.41 -12.82 -70.87
C HIS A 579 -26.41 -11.38 -70.33
N THR A 580 -26.31 -10.41 -71.24
CA THR A 580 -25.82 -9.04 -70.98
C THR A 580 -26.73 -7.97 -71.57
N THR A 581 -27.00 -6.90 -70.81
CA THR A 581 -27.19 -5.47 -71.21
C THR A 581 -27.52 -4.71 -69.91
N ASN A 582 -26.74 -3.78 -69.34
CA ASN A 582 -25.87 -2.70 -69.84
C ASN A 582 -26.63 -1.46 -70.36
N ILE A 583 -26.47 -0.32 -69.67
CA ILE A 583 -26.41 1.09 -70.13
C ILE A 583 -26.39 2.01 -68.88
N ASN A 584 -25.32 2.82 -68.75
CA ASN A 584 -25.12 4.16 -68.14
C ASN A 584 -25.84 4.56 -66.80
N ALA A 585 -25.33 5.44 -65.92
CA ALA A 585 -24.05 6.13 -65.61
C ALA A 585 -24.35 6.99 -64.33
N GLU A 586 -23.54 7.88 -63.74
CA GLU A 586 -22.13 8.37 -63.82
C GLU A 586 -21.34 7.83 -62.56
N GLU A 587 -20.18 8.22 -61.99
CA GLU A 587 -19.29 9.43 -61.92
C GLU A 587 -19.90 10.62 -61.10
N ASP A 588 -19.30 11.28 -60.09
CA ASP A 588 -17.94 11.35 -59.45
C ASP A 588 -18.06 11.29 -57.88
N VAL A 589 -17.11 10.86 -57.02
CA VAL A 589 -15.67 11.18 -56.70
C VAL A 589 -15.48 12.35 -55.71
N ASP A 590 -14.38 12.30 -54.93
CA ASP A 590 -13.86 13.20 -53.86
C ASP A 590 -14.50 13.14 -52.45
N ALA A 591 -13.82 13.51 -51.34
CA ALA A 591 -12.40 13.44 -50.89
C ALA A 591 -12.28 14.09 -49.48
N ASP A 592 -11.12 13.96 -48.82
CA ASP A 592 -10.62 14.80 -47.70
C ASP A 592 -11.39 14.83 -46.36
N ALA A 593 -10.78 15.10 -45.19
CA ALA A 593 -9.38 14.99 -44.76
C ALA A 593 -9.32 14.98 -43.21
N ASP A 594 -8.19 14.57 -42.63
CA ASP A 594 -7.94 14.58 -41.17
C ASP A 594 -7.70 16.00 -40.60
N ALA A 595 -7.92 16.16 -39.29
CA ALA A 595 -7.54 17.35 -38.53
C ALA A 595 -7.13 16.98 -37.09
N ASP A 596 -5.83 17.14 -36.78
CA ASP A 596 -5.30 17.22 -35.42
C ASP A 596 -5.30 18.69 -34.95
N ASP A 597 -5.58 18.94 -33.66
CA ASP A 597 -5.43 20.24 -33.00
C ASP A 597 -4.57 20.11 -31.73
N ASP A 598 -3.35 20.63 -31.77
CA ASP A 598 -2.50 20.96 -30.61
C ASP A 598 -2.53 22.50 -30.41
N ASP A 599 -2.77 22.99 -29.19
CA ASP A 599 -2.75 24.43 -28.86
C ASP A 599 -1.74 24.75 -27.73
N ASP A 600 -0.77 25.61 -28.03
CA ASP A 600 0.26 26.12 -27.10
C ASP A 600 0.84 27.46 -27.66
N GLY A 601 0.34 28.63 -27.24
CA GLY A 601 0.38 29.83 -28.12
C GLY A 601 0.50 31.27 -27.56
N ILE A 602 0.87 31.48 -26.29
CA ILE A 602 1.48 32.71 -25.70
C ILE A 602 1.14 34.13 -26.29
N ALA A 603 0.36 34.89 -25.50
CA ALA A 603 0.45 36.34 -25.19
C ALA A 603 0.41 37.47 -26.26
N ASN A 604 -0.28 38.57 -25.92
CA ASN A 604 0.24 39.93 -26.17
C ASN A 604 -0.30 41.00 -25.19
N ASN A 605 0.40 42.14 -25.08
CA ASN A 605 0.10 43.23 -24.14
C ASN A 605 -0.91 44.26 -24.70
N SER A 606 -1.68 44.94 -23.84
CA SER A 606 -1.80 46.41 -23.88
C SER A 606 -2.46 47.06 -22.66
N PHE A 607 -2.03 48.31 -22.42
CA PHE A 607 -2.38 49.26 -21.37
C PHE A 607 -3.88 49.51 -21.13
N GLY A 608 -4.23 49.76 -19.87
CA GLY A 608 -5.46 50.47 -19.47
C GLY A 608 -5.60 50.58 -17.95
N GLY A 609 -5.51 51.80 -17.41
CA GLY A 609 -5.74 52.03 -15.97
C GLY A 609 -6.19 53.46 -15.68
N VAL A 610 -6.69 53.71 -14.47
CA VAL A 610 -6.69 54.96 -13.67
C VAL A 610 -7.80 54.91 -12.61
N ALA A 611 -7.42 55.11 -11.34
CA ALA A 611 -8.25 55.51 -10.17
C ALA A 611 -9.41 54.58 -9.74
N THR A 612 -9.80 54.54 -8.45
CA THR A 612 -9.30 55.24 -7.24
C THR A 612 -8.85 54.25 -6.18
#